data_AF-A0A2S8R792-F1
#
_entry.id   AF-A0A2S8R792-F1
#
_cell.length_a   1.000
_cell.length_b   1.000
_cell.length_c   1.000
_cell.angle_alpha   90.00
_cell.angle_beta   90.00
_cell.angle_gamma   90.00
#
_symmetry.space_group_name_H-M   'P 1'
#
loop_
_entity.id
_entity.type
_entity.pdbx_description
1 polymer ?
#
loop_
_entity_poly.entity_id
_entity_poly.type
_entity_poly.pdbx_seq_one_letter_code
_entity_poly.pdbx_strand_id
1 'polypeptide(L)' 'MVIVIGRRYAHTTVATQILLNILLNEMIVVGSGFLPLFYGLGKFPGDVNFDTEGIEALKQNLKRTLEWHFAKKGVK' A
#
# COMPACT_ATOMS: atom_id res chain seq x y z
N MET A 1 0.55 -3.74 -6.39
CA MET A 1 0.42 -3.17 -5.02
C MET A 1 1.67 -2.35 -4.73
N VAL A 2 1.50 -1.12 -4.22
CA VAL A 2 2.60 -0.24 -3.82
C VAL A 2 2.51 -0.05 -2.31
N ILE A 3 3.64 -0.11 -1.62
CA ILE A 3 3.74 0.15 -0.18
C ILE A 3 4.69 1.31 0.01
N VAL A 4 4.31 2.28 0.84
CA VAL A 4 5.17 3.44 1.13
C VAL A 4 5.34 3.60 2.62
N ILE A 5 6.59 3.75 3.04
CA ILE A 5 6.99 3.86 4.46
C ILE A 5 7.71 5.19 4.64
N GLY A 6 7.37 5.94 5.69
CA GLY A 6 8.18 7.07 6.11
C GLY A 6 7.80 7.63 7.48
N ARG A 7 8.45 8.72 7.89
CA ARG A 7 8.41 9.18 9.30
C ARG A 7 7.50 10.37 9.61
N ARG A 8 7.48 11.41 8.76
CA ARG A 8 6.76 12.67 9.04
C ARG A 8 6.05 13.21 7.80
N TYR A 9 5.07 12.50 7.25
CA TYR A 9 4.18 12.98 6.18
C TYR A 9 4.75 13.06 4.75
N ALA A 10 6.06 12.96 4.52
CA ALA A 10 6.63 13.00 3.16
C ALA A 10 6.20 11.82 2.24
N HIS A 11 5.69 10.75 2.82
CA HIS A 11 5.37 9.49 2.14
C HIS A 11 4.04 9.54 1.39
N THR A 12 3.11 10.44 1.75
CA THR A 12 1.85 10.62 0.99
C THR A 12 2.14 11.17 -0.41
N THR A 13 2.98 12.20 -0.52
CA THR A 13 3.38 12.80 -1.81
C THR A 13 4.08 11.79 -2.72
N VAL A 14 5.00 11.01 -2.16
CA VAL A 14 5.70 9.94 -2.89
C VAL A 14 4.71 8.87 -3.36
N ALA A 15 3.77 8.47 -2.50
CA ALA A 15 2.75 7.48 -2.85
C ALA A 15 1.86 7.96 -3.99
N THR A 16 1.43 9.22 -3.98
CA THR A 16 0.63 9.81 -5.06
C THR A 16 1.43 9.89 -6.37
N GLN A 17 2.69 10.31 -6.32
CA GLN A 17 3.54 10.37 -7.53
C GLN A 17 3.75 9.00 -8.16
N ILE A 18 4.01 7.96 -7.35
CA ILE A 18 4.13 6.59 -7.84
C ILE A 18 2.80 6.11 -8.44
N LEU A 19 1.67 6.40 -7.77
CA LEU A 19 0.35 6.01 -8.26
C LEU A 19 0.06 6.64 -9.63
N LEU A 20 0.33 7.93 -9.79
CA LEU A 20 0.17 8.64 -11.06
C LEU A 20 1.00 8.00 -12.17
N ASN A 21 2.26 7.62 -11.89
CA ASN A 21 3.10 6.95 -12.87
C ASN A 21 2.54 5.58 -13.26
N ILE A 22 1.99 4.81 -12.32
CA ILE A 22 1.36 3.52 -12.62
C ILE A 22 0.12 3.72 -13.50
N LEU A 23 -0.72 4.70 -13.18
CA LEU A 23 -1.92 5.01 -13.96
C LEU A 23 -1.57 5.56 -15.36
N LEU A 24 -0.53 6.38 -15.47
CA LEU A 24 -0.03 6.89 -16.76
C LEU A 24 0.49 5.78 -17.68
N ASN A 25 1.03 4.69 -17.10
CA ASN A 25 1.48 3.52 -17.85
C ASN A 25 0.36 2.49 -18.08
N GLU A 26 -0.91 2.88 -17.92
CA GLU A 26 -2.09 2.00 -18.06
C GLU A 26 -2.02 0.72 -17.20
N MET A 27 -1.25 0.77 -16.11
CA MET A 27 -1.08 -0.39 -15.24
C MET A 27 -2.26 -0.50 -14.26
N ILE A 28 -2.69 -1.74 -14.01
CA ILE A 28 -3.77 -2.03 -13.07
C ILE A 28 -3.24 -1.94 -11.63
N VAL A 29 -3.83 -1.04 -10.84
CA VAL A 29 -3.59 -0.96 -9.40
C VAL A 29 -4.56 -1.88 -8.69
N VAL A 30 -4.10 -3.09 -8.37
CA VAL A 30 -4.87 -4.04 -7.55
C VAL A 30 -4.70 -3.70 -6.07
N GLY A 31 -5.81 -3.53 -5.34
CA GLY A 31 -5.80 -3.16 -3.93
C GLY A 31 -7.12 -2.59 -3.40
N SER A 32 -7.08 -2.03 -2.20
CA SER A 32 -8.24 -1.52 -1.46
C SER A 32 -8.38 -0.01 -1.47
N GLY A 33 -8.55 0.61 -2.65
CA GLY A 33 -8.93 2.02 -2.83
C GLY A 33 -7.95 3.09 -2.30
N PHE A 34 -7.03 2.72 -1.40
CA PHE A 34 -6.05 3.56 -0.73
C PHE A 34 -4.75 2.77 -0.56
N LEU A 35 -3.63 3.47 -0.68
CA LEU A 35 -2.31 2.86 -0.57
C LEU A 35 -1.97 2.60 0.90
N PRO A 36 -1.36 1.45 1.25
CA PRO A 36 -0.86 1.22 2.59
C PRO A 36 0.31 2.18 2.85
N LEU A 37 0.03 3.21 3.64
CA LEU A 37 0.97 4.23 4.09
C LEU A 37 1.38 3.90 5.53
N PHE A 38 2.69 3.77 5.75
CA PHE A 38 3.23 3.52 7.07
C PHE A 38 3.91 4.76 7.64
N TYR A 39 3.44 5.18 8.81
CA TYR A 39 4.05 6.17 9.67
C TYR A 39 4.93 5.45 10.69
N GLY A 40 6.24 5.72 10.68
CA GLY A 40 7.15 5.25 11.73
C GLY A 40 6.87 5.96 13.06
N LEU A 41 5.77 5.59 13.73
CA LEU A 41 5.29 6.17 14.99
C LEU A 41 6.23 5.81 16.16
N GLY A 42 6.25 6.65 17.20
CA GLY A 42 7.04 6.42 18.43
C GLY A 42 8.34 7.24 18.55
N LYS A 43 9.16 6.92 19.57
CA LYS A 43 10.48 7.55 19.81
C LYS A 43 11.50 7.00 18.80
N PHE A 44 12.49 7.82 18.44
CA PHE A 44 13.54 7.40 17.51
C PHE A 44 14.30 6.17 18.03
N PRO A 45 14.49 5.13 17.21
CA PRO A 45 13.97 4.93 15.85
C PRO A 45 12.49 4.50 15.89
N GLY A 46 11.61 5.21 15.18
CA GLY A 46 10.17 4.90 15.17
C GLY A 46 9.89 3.48 14.65
N ASP A 47 8.77 2.89 15.06
CA ASP A 47 8.44 1.49 14.77
C ASP A 47 7.10 1.40 14.03
N VAL A 48 7.13 0.64 12.93
CA VAL A 48 5.99 0.37 12.04
C VAL A 48 4.93 -0.48 12.75
N ASN A 49 5.30 -1.28 13.75
CA ASN A 49 4.36 -2.10 14.51
C ASN A 49 3.33 -1.28 15.29
N PHE A 50 3.63 -0.01 15.60
CA PHE A 50 2.69 0.90 16.26
C PHE A 50 1.67 1.51 15.29
N ASP A 51 1.89 1.39 13.98
CA ASP A 51 0.96 1.91 12.96
C ASP A 51 -0.08 0.86 12.60
N THR A 52 -1.08 0.73 13.47
CA THR A 52 -2.19 -0.22 13.30
C THR A 52 -3.02 0.07 12.05
N GLU A 53 -3.14 1.34 11.65
CA GLU A 53 -3.86 1.76 10.44
C GLU A 53 -3.12 1.31 9.18
N GLY A 54 -1.80 1.58 9.11
CA GLY A 54 -0.96 1.11 8.01
C GLY A 54 -0.95 -0.42 7.88
N ILE A 55 -0.91 -1.14 9.01
CA ILE A 55 -0.95 -2.61 9.03
C ILE A 55 -2.30 -3.13 8.52
N GLU A 56 -3.41 -2.56 8.96
CA GLU A 56 -4.74 -2.98 8.51
C GLU A 56 -4.95 -2.67 7.02
N ALA A 57 -4.54 -1.49 6.57
CA ALA A 57 -4.55 -1.13 5.15
C ALA A 57 -3.71 -2.09 4.32
N LEU A 58 -2.55 -2.53 4.82
CA LEU A 58 -1.72 -3.54 4.15
C LEU A 58 -2.43 -4.89 4.08
N LYS A 59 -3.02 -5.35 5.18
CA LYS A 59 -3.77 -6.63 5.21
C LYS A 59 -4.91 -6.64 4.21
N GLN A 60 -5.70 -5.56 4.14
CA GLN A 60 -6.82 -5.46 3.20
C GLN A 60 -6.35 -5.40 1.74
N ASN A 61 -5.30 -4.62 1.45
CA ASN A 61 -4.69 -4.56 0.13
C ASN A 61 -4.13 -5.92 -0.31
N LEU A 62 -3.41 -6.60 0.58
CA LEU A 62 -2.84 -7.92 0.32
C LEU A 62 -3.95 -8.94 0.07
N LYS A 63 -4.98 -8.96 0.93
CA LYS A 63 -6.15 -9.85 0.77
C LYS A 63 -6.78 -9.68 -0.62
N ARG A 64 -7.09 -8.44 -1.04
CA ARG A 64 -7.67 -8.18 -2.36
C ARG A 64 -6.73 -8.54 -3.51
N THR A 65 -5.43 -8.29 -3.33
CA THR A 65 -4.43 -8.65 -4.35
C THR A 65 -4.34 -10.16 -4.53
N LEU A 66 -4.36 -10.92 -3.43
CA LEU A 66 -4.37 -12.38 -3.47
C LEU A 66 -5.68 -12.90 -4.07
N GLU A 67 -6.83 -12.40 -3.63
CA GLU A 67 -8.15 -12.75 -4.21
C GLU A 67 -8.17 -12.53 -5.72
N TRP A 68 -7.71 -11.37 -6.19
CA TRP A 68 -7.61 -11.08 -7.62
C TRP A 68 -6.62 -12.02 -8.34
N HIS A 69 -5.46 -12.28 -7.76
CA HIS A 69 -4.44 -13.14 -8.35
C HIS A 69 -4.93 -14.59 -8.48
N PHE A 70 -5.59 -15.14 -7.46
CA PHE A 70 -6.13 -16.49 -7.46
C PHE A 70 -7.37 -16.60 -8.35
N ALA A 71 -8.28 -15.61 -8.35
CA ALA A 71 -9.41 -15.58 -9.26
C ALA A 71 -8.94 -15.64 -10.72
N LYS A 72 -7.89 -14.91 -11.07
CA LYS A 72 -7.31 -14.94 -12.42
C LYS A 72 -6.64 -16.27 -12.77
N LYS A 73 -6.12 -17.02 -11.79
CA LYS A 73 -5.51 -18.35 -11.99
C LYS A 73 -6.52 -19.50 -12.04
N GLY A 74 -7.70 -19.34 -11.43
CA GLY A 74 -8.79 -20.33 -11.44
C GLY A 74 -9.63 -20.30 -12.70
N VAL A 75 -9.45 -19.31 -13.58
CA VAL A 75 -10.02 -19.27 -14.92
C VAL A 75 -9.03 -19.96 -15.87
N LYS A 76 -9.17 -21.28 -15.99
CA LYS A 76 -8.66 -22.08 -17.11
C LYS A 76 -9.81 -22.83 -17.74
#